data_AF-A0A2V5PYP8-F1
#
_entry.id   AF-A0A2V5PYP8-F1
#
_cell.length_a   1.000
_cell.length_b   1.000
_cell.length_c   1.000
_cell.angle_alpha   90.00
_cell.angle_beta   90.00
_cell.angle_gamma   90.00
#
_symmetry.space_group_name_H-M   'P 1'
#
loop_
_entity.id
_entity.type
_entity.pdbx_description
1 polymer ?
#
loop_
_entity_poly.entity_id
_entity_poly.type
_entity_poly.pdbx_seq_one_letter_code
_entity_poly.pdbx_strand_id
1 'polypeptide(L)'
;MPIKHRLVTLVLSLAILVTIGRWFTGSFDFVLGQFWFFAGALLLVLGSLVDQPHFSKDANVFINGATGWMSLLVIAKTQRESLWWIFFCWASYLVVSSFALMMIRSRELSAEGKAVQFFSRLNRTIGRSEAIFSAYLLYGIFLQFAYPRDQTAINCLLLFWAVFMILNVPTIAQTIASLFERQKGITEAAGYITGIESPRVAGVQLDSSFAGPLVGRAVTLKTNDGNIAEGVLFEDYIVRGVRKGRVGLTDFGPRWNEVSADRRINLILGSVGPKAEMPIGVVSVGSSIGKLMFDVDPRLDLHAGEVVRVKIGDASSYYQIIGANIGNTSLGEGNIAQKVHVAAGQLGIWNSKEALFEPIDWVAPAGELLAVSRGEEVKASAPSGCCLVGSVPNSNFPIHINCSDAVTHNTAIIGVTVAENRTSPFI
;
A
#
# COMPACT_ATOMS: atom_id res chain seq x y z
N MET A 1 5.39 -12.93 1.38
CA MET A 1 6.34 -14.07 1.52
C MET A 1 7.07 -14.21 0.20
N PRO A 2 8.41 -14.15 0.16
CA PRO A 2 9.16 -14.23 -1.10
C PRO A 2 8.97 -15.60 -1.76
N ILE A 3 8.93 -15.63 -3.09
CA ILE A 3 8.53 -16.81 -3.88
C ILE A 3 9.35 -18.07 -3.56
N LYS A 4 10.64 -17.87 -3.24
CA LYS A 4 11.58 -18.92 -2.84
C LYS A 4 11.14 -19.66 -1.57
N HIS A 5 10.55 -18.96 -0.60
CA HIS A 5 10.14 -19.58 0.66
C HIS A 5 8.83 -20.35 0.52
N ARG A 6 7.90 -19.85 -0.32
CA ARG A 6 6.67 -20.58 -0.66
C ARG A 6 7.02 -21.90 -1.33
N LEU A 7 8.00 -21.88 -2.23
CA LEU A 7 8.51 -23.07 -2.90
C LEU A 7 9.12 -24.08 -1.92
N VAL A 8 9.99 -23.63 -1.01
CA VAL A 8 10.62 -24.52 -0.02
C VAL A 8 9.59 -25.18 0.88
N THR A 9 8.63 -24.43 1.41
CA THR A 9 7.61 -25.03 2.29
C THR A 9 6.69 -25.97 1.51
N LEU A 10 6.32 -25.62 0.28
CA LEU A 10 5.54 -26.50 -0.58
C LEU A 10 6.26 -27.82 -0.84
N VAL A 11 7.55 -27.78 -1.19
CA VAL A 11 8.36 -28.99 -1.40
C VAL A 11 8.46 -29.82 -0.12
N LEU A 12 8.71 -29.19 1.02
CA LEU A 12 8.82 -29.89 2.31
C LEU A 12 7.50 -30.54 2.73
N SER A 13 6.38 -29.80 2.65
CA SER A 13 5.04 -30.32 2.97
C SER A 13 4.65 -31.47 2.07
N LEU A 14 4.94 -31.38 0.76
CA LEU A 14 4.70 -32.47 -0.18
C LEU A 14 5.58 -33.69 0.11
N ALA A 15 6.87 -33.49 0.40
CA ALA A 15 7.78 -34.58 0.73
C ALA A 15 7.34 -35.34 1.99
N ILE A 16 6.96 -34.63 3.05
CA ILE A 16 6.43 -35.23 4.29
C ILE A 16 5.16 -36.03 3.96
N LEU A 17 4.23 -35.46 3.20
CA LEU A 17 2.94 -36.09 2.95
C LEU A 17 3.05 -37.32 2.02
N VAL A 18 3.92 -37.27 1.03
CA VAL A 18 4.23 -38.42 0.17
C VAL A 18 4.93 -39.52 0.98
N THR A 19 5.82 -39.16 1.92
CA THR A 19 6.50 -40.14 2.79
C THR A 19 5.50 -40.84 3.71
N ILE A 20 4.60 -40.07 4.36
CA ILE A 20 3.52 -40.62 5.20
C ILE A 20 2.61 -41.52 4.36
N GLY A 21 2.16 -41.05 3.20
CA GLY A 21 1.29 -41.82 2.31
C GLY A 21 1.95 -43.11 1.84
N ARG A 22 3.22 -43.08 1.45
CA ARG A 22 3.98 -44.25 0.99
C ARG A 22 4.22 -45.27 2.10
N TRP A 23 4.37 -44.81 3.35
CA TRP A 23 4.48 -45.67 4.52
C TRP A 23 3.20 -46.48 4.72
N PHE A 24 2.04 -45.82 4.72
CA PHE A 24 0.76 -46.46 5.06
C PHE A 24 0.12 -47.21 3.89
N THR A 25 0.31 -46.77 2.65
CA THR A 25 -0.31 -47.41 1.47
C THR A 25 0.59 -48.44 0.79
N GLY A 26 1.89 -48.45 1.09
CA GLY A 26 2.84 -49.42 0.52
C GLY A 26 3.19 -49.21 -0.97
N SER A 27 2.49 -48.34 -1.69
CA SER A 27 2.76 -47.98 -3.10
C SER A 27 2.70 -46.46 -3.32
N PHE A 28 2.92 -45.99 -4.54
CA PHE A 28 2.73 -44.57 -4.92
C PHE A 28 1.38 -44.31 -5.62
N ASP A 29 0.54 -45.33 -5.78
CA ASP A 29 -0.74 -45.21 -6.51
C ASP A 29 -1.72 -44.28 -5.79
N PHE A 30 -1.53 -44.08 -4.48
CA PHE A 30 -2.35 -43.17 -3.68
C PHE A 30 -2.28 -41.71 -4.13
N VAL A 31 -1.18 -41.29 -4.76
CA VAL A 31 -0.93 -39.89 -5.14
C VAL A 31 -2.01 -39.37 -6.11
N LEU A 32 -2.50 -40.24 -7.00
CA LEU A 32 -3.55 -39.93 -7.97
C LEU A 32 -4.83 -40.72 -7.75
N GLY A 33 -4.77 -41.88 -7.08
CA GLY A 33 -5.90 -42.77 -6.89
C GLY A 33 -6.74 -42.51 -5.65
N GLN A 34 -6.20 -41.80 -4.64
CA GLN A 34 -6.86 -41.68 -3.33
C GLN A 34 -7.37 -40.27 -3.06
N PHE A 35 -8.66 -40.17 -2.73
CA PHE A 35 -9.35 -38.89 -2.52
C PHE A 35 -8.72 -38.05 -1.40
N TRP A 36 -8.34 -38.68 -0.28
CA TRP A 36 -7.74 -37.98 0.87
C TRP A 36 -6.44 -37.24 0.50
N PHE A 37 -5.64 -37.81 -0.42
CA PHE A 37 -4.39 -37.23 -0.87
C PHE A 37 -4.64 -36.17 -1.94
N PHE A 38 -5.26 -36.55 -3.06
CA PHE A 38 -5.38 -35.67 -4.22
C PHE A 38 -6.31 -34.50 -3.95
N ALA A 39 -7.54 -34.78 -3.49
CA ALA A 39 -8.57 -33.76 -3.29
C ALA A 39 -8.46 -33.03 -1.95
N GLY A 40 -7.84 -33.68 -0.96
CA GLY A 40 -7.63 -33.12 0.38
C GLY A 40 -6.25 -32.49 0.50
N ALA A 41 -5.26 -33.29 0.84
CA ALA A 41 -3.92 -32.84 1.22
C ALA A 41 -3.20 -32.02 0.15
N LEU A 42 -3.17 -32.50 -1.10
CA LEU A 42 -2.44 -31.86 -2.19
C LEU A 42 -3.04 -30.49 -2.52
N LEU A 43 -4.36 -30.42 -2.71
CA LEU A 43 -5.06 -29.17 -2.98
C LEU A 43 -5.05 -28.21 -1.79
N LEU A 44 -5.03 -28.72 -0.55
CA LEU A 44 -4.84 -27.91 0.65
C LEU A 44 -3.47 -27.22 0.62
N VAL A 45 -2.39 -27.97 0.35
CA VAL A 45 -1.02 -27.42 0.28
C VAL A 45 -0.87 -26.46 -0.90
N LEU A 46 -1.32 -26.85 -2.09
CA LEU A 46 -1.26 -26.00 -3.28
C LEU A 46 -2.09 -24.74 -3.11
N GLY A 47 -3.35 -24.87 -2.72
CA GLY A 47 -4.27 -23.75 -2.60
C GLY A 47 -3.95 -22.79 -1.45
N SER A 48 -3.22 -23.24 -0.42
CA SER A 48 -2.82 -22.37 0.70
C SER A 48 -1.48 -21.65 0.44
N LEU A 49 -0.54 -22.28 -0.29
CA LEU A 49 0.80 -21.72 -0.52
C LEU A 49 0.96 -21.02 -1.87
N VAL A 50 0.20 -21.43 -2.89
CA VAL A 50 0.20 -20.82 -4.23
C VAL A 50 -0.83 -19.70 -4.25
N ASP A 51 -0.41 -18.55 -3.75
CA ASP A 51 -1.20 -17.32 -3.83
C ASP A 51 -1.37 -16.90 -5.30
N GLN A 52 -2.59 -16.55 -5.70
CA GLN A 52 -2.88 -16.13 -7.07
C GLN A 52 -3.11 -14.60 -7.11
N PRO A 53 -2.07 -13.79 -7.38
CA PRO A 53 -2.13 -12.33 -7.21
C PRO A 53 -3.06 -11.62 -8.20
N HIS A 54 -3.38 -12.26 -9.33
CA HIS A 54 -4.16 -11.65 -10.41
C HIS A 54 -5.67 -11.93 -10.33
N PHE A 55 -6.11 -12.83 -9.45
CA PHE A 55 -7.53 -13.17 -9.33
C PHE A 55 -8.19 -12.38 -8.20
N SER A 56 -9.41 -11.91 -8.47
CA SER A 56 -10.24 -11.33 -7.41
C SER A 56 -10.54 -12.38 -6.34
N LYS A 57 -10.75 -11.94 -5.10
CA LYS A 57 -11.07 -12.86 -3.98
C LYS A 57 -12.28 -13.75 -4.25
N ASP A 58 -13.27 -13.27 -5.02
CA ASP A 58 -14.47 -14.04 -5.36
C ASP A 58 -14.21 -15.03 -6.51
N ALA A 59 -13.32 -14.67 -7.45
CA ALA A 59 -12.82 -15.59 -8.47
C ALA A 59 -12.00 -16.75 -7.84
N ASN A 60 -11.21 -16.46 -6.80
CA ASN A 60 -10.50 -17.51 -6.04
C ASN A 60 -11.49 -18.47 -5.37
N VAL A 61 -12.57 -17.96 -4.77
CA VAL A 61 -13.61 -18.81 -4.19
C VAL A 61 -14.29 -19.66 -5.26
N PHE A 62 -14.58 -19.09 -6.44
CA PHE A 62 -15.14 -19.84 -7.57
C PHE A 62 -14.21 -20.97 -8.00
N ILE A 63 -12.91 -20.70 -8.20
CA ILE A 63 -11.93 -21.71 -8.62
C ILE A 63 -11.81 -22.81 -7.56
N ASN A 64 -11.69 -22.46 -6.28
CA ASN A 64 -11.62 -23.44 -5.20
C ASN A 64 -12.89 -24.28 -5.11
N GLY A 65 -14.06 -23.65 -5.19
CA GLY A 65 -15.36 -24.32 -5.21
C GLY A 65 -15.52 -25.26 -6.39
N ALA A 66 -15.16 -24.83 -7.59
CA ALA A 66 -15.20 -25.65 -8.81
C ALA A 66 -14.22 -26.83 -8.74
N THR A 67 -13.01 -26.59 -8.23
CA THR A 67 -12.00 -27.64 -8.05
C THR A 67 -12.46 -28.68 -7.03
N GLY A 68 -13.00 -28.24 -5.90
CA GLY A 68 -13.61 -29.13 -4.90
C GLY A 68 -14.81 -29.90 -5.48
N TRP A 69 -15.69 -29.21 -6.20
CA TRP A 69 -16.84 -29.81 -6.87
C TRP A 69 -16.44 -30.92 -7.85
N MET A 70 -15.44 -30.67 -8.72
CA MET A 70 -14.89 -31.68 -9.62
C MET A 70 -14.27 -32.85 -8.85
N SER A 71 -13.56 -32.57 -7.76
CA SER A 71 -12.91 -33.61 -6.95
C SER A 71 -13.92 -34.57 -6.32
N LEU A 72 -15.10 -34.09 -5.90
CA LEU A 72 -16.16 -34.94 -5.38
C LEU A 72 -16.78 -35.85 -6.43
N LEU A 73 -16.78 -35.46 -7.71
CA LEU A 73 -17.35 -36.25 -8.80
C LEU A 73 -16.53 -37.52 -9.10
N VAL A 74 -15.25 -37.51 -8.74
CA VAL A 74 -14.35 -38.67 -8.86
C VAL A 74 -14.78 -39.82 -7.93
N ILE A 75 -15.47 -39.52 -6.83
CA ILE A 75 -15.94 -40.53 -5.89
C ILE A 75 -17.04 -41.39 -6.55
N ALA A 76 -16.82 -42.71 -6.54
CA ALA A 76 -17.74 -43.70 -7.09
C ALA A 76 -19.14 -43.59 -6.47
N LYS A 77 -20.18 -43.82 -7.28
CA LYS A 77 -21.59 -43.68 -6.83
C LYS A 77 -21.92 -44.52 -5.59
N THR A 78 -21.27 -45.67 -5.43
CA THR A 78 -21.45 -46.60 -4.30
C THR A 78 -20.89 -46.07 -2.97
N GLN A 79 -19.99 -45.09 -3.00
CA GLN A 79 -19.35 -44.50 -1.81
C GLN A 79 -19.95 -43.13 -1.43
N ARG A 80 -21.04 -42.72 -2.09
CA ARG A 80 -21.68 -41.41 -1.86
C ARG A 80 -22.66 -41.49 -0.69
N GLU A 81 -22.13 -41.30 0.50
CA GLU A 81 -22.91 -41.22 1.74
C GLU A 81 -23.55 -39.85 1.95
N SER A 82 -24.36 -39.67 3.01
CA SER A 82 -25.00 -38.40 3.35
C SER A 82 -24.03 -37.23 3.46
N LEU A 83 -22.81 -37.47 3.96
CA LEU A 83 -21.74 -36.45 4.04
C LEU A 83 -21.29 -35.96 2.66
N TRP A 84 -21.27 -36.85 1.65
CA TRP A 84 -20.93 -36.46 0.29
C TRP A 84 -21.91 -35.42 -0.25
N TRP A 85 -23.21 -35.57 0.02
CA TRP A 85 -24.24 -34.60 -0.39
C TRP A 85 -24.08 -33.24 0.30
N ILE A 86 -23.67 -33.21 1.57
CA ILE A 86 -23.37 -31.96 2.28
C ILE A 86 -22.21 -31.23 1.58
N PHE A 87 -21.11 -31.93 1.31
CA PHE A 87 -19.96 -31.35 0.60
C PHE A 87 -20.30 -30.93 -0.83
N PHE A 88 -21.13 -31.71 -1.52
CA PHE A 88 -21.56 -31.42 -2.88
C PHE A 88 -22.46 -30.18 -2.94
N CYS A 89 -23.44 -30.06 -2.04
CA CYS A 89 -24.29 -28.88 -1.92
C CYS A 89 -23.47 -27.64 -1.55
N TRP A 90 -22.52 -27.77 -0.63
CA TRP A 90 -21.64 -26.67 -0.24
C TRP A 90 -20.76 -26.19 -1.41
N ALA A 91 -20.12 -27.11 -2.14
CA ALA A 91 -19.31 -26.76 -3.31
C ALA A 91 -20.19 -26.13 -4.42
N SER A 92 -21.37 -26.71 -4.68
CA SER A 92 -22.33 -26.17 -5.65
C SER A 92 -22.79 -24.76 -5.28
N TYR A 93 -23.09 -24.52 -4.00
CA TYR A 93 -23.41 -23.19 -3.49
C TYR A 93 -22.28 -22.21 -3.76
N LEU A 94 -21.02 -22.56 -3.44
CA LEU A 94 -19.88 -21.68 -3.64
C LEU A 94 -19.66 -21.32 -5.12
N VAL A 95 -19.81 -22.30 -6.01
CA VAL A 95 -19.70 -22.10 -7.46
C VAL A 95 -20.76 -21.13 -7.95
N VAL A 96 -22.03 -21.41 -7.68
CA VAL A 96 -23.17 -20.59 -8.17
C VAL A 96 -23.14 -19.19 -7.57
N SER A 97 -22.99 -19.09 -6.25
CA SER A 97 -23.01 -17.80 -5.55
C SER A 97 -21.81 -16.92 -5.90
N SER A 98 -20.61 -17.49 -6.06
CA SER A 98 -19.42 -16.70 -6.42
C SER A 98 -19.47 -16.27 -7.89
N PHE A 99 -20.00 -17.10 -8.78
CA PHE A 99 -20.26 -16.69 -10.17
C PHE A 99 -21.29 -15.56 -10.24
N ALA A 100 -22.38 -15.65 -9.48
CA ALA A 100 -23.38 -14.58 -9.39
C ALA A 100 -22.77 -13.27 -8.85
N LEU A 101 -21.96 -13.35 -7.79
CA LEU A 101 -21.24 -12.18 -7.24
C LEU A 101 -20.27 -11.57 -8.26
N MET A 102 -19.57 -12.39 -9.05
CA MET A 102 -18.69 -11.90 -10.11
C MET A 102 -19.46 -11.12 -11.19
N MET A 103 -20.67 -11.55 -11.55
CA MET A 103 -21.50 -10.86 -12.55
C MET A 103 -22.11 -9.55 -12.03
N ILE A 104 -22.48 -9.49 -10.75
CA ILE A 104 -23.12 -8.30 -10.14
C ILE A 104 -22.10 -7.17 -9.90
N ARG A 105 -20.81 -7.53 -9.78
CA ARG A 105 -19.76 -6.62 -9.34
C ARG A 105 -19.43 -5.57 -10.40
N SER A 106 -19.71 -4.32 -10.07
CA SER A 106 -19.33 -3.14 -10.88
C SER A 106 -18.49 -2.11 -10.12
N ARG A 107 -18.33 -2.25 -8.80
CA ARG A 107 -17.66 -1.27 -7.91
C ARG A 107 -16.85 -1.94 -6.80
N GLU A 108 -16.15 -1.14 -6.00
CA GLU A 108 -15.46 -1.60 -4.79
C GLU A 108 -16.46 -2.10 -3.73
N LEU A 109 -16.07 -3.14 -2.97
CA LEU A 109 -16.95 -3.88 -2.05
C LEU A 109 -17.63 -3.00 -0.97
N SER A 110 -17.01 -1.87 -0.62
CA SER A 110 -17.53 -0.88 0.35
C SER A 110 -18.70 -0.06 -0.20
N ALA A 111 -18.86 0.02 -1.53
CA ALA A 111 -19.89 0.79 -2.22
C ALA A 111 -21.12 -0.06 -2.60
N GLU A 112 -21.11 -1.37 -2.31
CA GLU A 112 -22.19 -2.31 -2.65
C GLU A 112 -23.19 -2.51 -1.50
N GLY A 113 -24.39 -3.00 -1.83
CA GLY A 113 -25.46 -3.21 -0.86
C GLY A 113 -25.09 -4.19 0.27
N LYS A 114 -25.69 -4.00 1.46
CA LYS A 114 -25.38 -4.79 2.68
C LYS A 114 -25.50 -6.31 2.47
N ALA A 115 -26.46 -6.76 1.66
CA ALA A 115 -26.64 -8.18 1.35
C ALA A 115 -25.46 -8.74 0.53
N VAL A 116 -24.99 -8.02 -0.49
CA VAL A 116 -23.85 -8.42 -1.33
C VAL A 116 -22.57 -8.48 -0.50
N GLN A 117 -22.35 -7.51 0.39
CA GLN A 117 -21.23 -7.52 1.32
C GLN A 117 -21.27 -8.72 2.27
N PHE A 118 -22.45 -9.07 2.80
CA PHE A 118 -22.61 -10.23 3.68
C PHE A 118 -22.30 -11.54 2.95
N PHE A 119 -22.93 -11.79 1.80
CA PHE A 119 -22.70 -13.01 1.01
C PHE A 119 -21.25 -13.11 0.51
N SER A 120 -20.63 -12.00 0.09
CA SER A 120 -19.21 -12.00 -0.29
C SER A 120 -18.30 -12.35 0.89
N ARG A 121 -18.54 -11.79 2.09
CA ARG A 121 -17.76 -12.14 3.28
C ARG A 121 -17.95 -13.61 3.68
N LEU A 122 -19.18 -14.10 3.63
CA LEU A 122 -19.50 -15.50 3.89
C LEU A 122 -18.74 -16.39 2.90
N ASN A 123 -18.92 -16.19 1.59
CA ASN A 123 -18.25 -16.94 0.53
C ASN A 123 -16.73 -16.92 0.66
N ARG A 124 -16.14 -15.77 0.98
CA ARG A 124 -14.68 -15.65 1.19
C ARG A 124 -14.17 -16.32 2.47
N THR A 125 -15.05 -16.69 3.38
CA THR A 125 -14.68 -17.41 4.62
C THR A 125 -14.79 -18.90 4.41
N ILE A 126 -15.94 -19.37 3.93
CA ILE A 126 -16.17 -20.80 3.67
C ILE A 126 -15.55 -21.30 2.37
N GLY A 127 -15.25 -20.41 1.42
CA GLY A 127 -14.68 -20.74 0.12
C GLY A 127 -13.16 -20.65 0.02
N ARG A 128 -12.48 -20.48 1.15
CA ARG A 128 -11.01 -20.52 1.18
C ARG A 128 -10.52 -21.94 0.86
N SER A 129 -9.37 -22.03 0.21
CA SER A 129 -8.72 -23.31 -0.08
C SER A 129 -8.48 -24.09 1.22
N GLU A 130 -8.11 -23.42 2.30
CA GLU A 130 -7.94 -24.05 3.60
C GLU A 130 -9.23 -24.63 4.16
N ALA A 131 -10.38 -23.99 3.93
CA ALA A 131 -11.66 -24.47 4.44
C ALA A 131 -12.16 -25.70 3.68
N ILE A 132 -12.16 -25.64 2.34
CA ILE A 132 -12.70 -26.71 1.50
C ILE A 132 -11.80 -27.95 1.57
N PHE A 133 -10.50 -27.79 1.31
CA PHE A 133 -9.60 -28.92 1.16
C PHE A 133 -9.19 -29.54 2.50
N SER A 134 -9.24 -28.78 3.60
CA SER A 134 -9.11 -29.39 4.93
C SER A 134 -10.30 -30.28 5.26
N ALA A 135 -11.52 -29.84 4.96
CA ALA A 135 -12.71 -30.65 5.19
C ALA A 135 -12.68 -31.93 4.34
N TYR A 136 -12.20 -31.83 3.08
CA TYR A 136 -12.05 -32.98 2.20
C TYR A 136 -10.95 -33.93 2.65
N LEU A 137 -9.84 -33.40 3.18
CA LEU A 137 -8.79 -34.22 3.79
C LEU A 137 -9.35 -35.03 4.97
N LEU A 138 -10.06 -34.38 5.90
CA LEU A 138 -10.67 -35.05 7.04
C LEU A 138 -11.70 -36.10 6.61
N TYR A 139 -12.54 -35.77 5.63
CA TYR A 139 -13.50 -36.71 5.07
C TYR A 139 -12.83 -37.90 4.39
N GLY A 140 -11.78 -37.66 3.60
CA GLY A 140 -11.01 -38.71 2.94
C GLY A 140 -10.29 -39.63 3.92
N ILE A 141 -9.73 -39.08 5.00
CA ILE A 141 -9.12 -39.87 6.09
C ILE A 141 -10.17 -40.79 6.70
N PHE A 142 -11.37 -40.27 6.98
CA PHE A 142 -12.47 -41.05 7.52
C PHE A 142 -12.88 -42.19 6.58
N LEU A 143 -13.09 -41.90 5.29
CA LEU A 143 -13.47 -42.93 4.32
C LEU A 143 -12.43 -44.04 4.16
N GLN A 144 -11.14 -43.68 4.12
CA GLN A 144 -10.10 -44.63 3.73
C GLN A 144 -9.51 -45.43 4.91
N PHE A 145 -9.43 -44.83 6.10
CA PHE A 145 -8.71 -45.40 7.25
C PHE A 145 -9.60 -45.68 8.48
N ALA A 146 -10.89 -45.32 8.46
CA ALA A 146 -11.79 -45.74 9.53
C ALA A 146 -12.13 -47.24 9.43
N TYR A 147 -12.23 -47.76 8.21
CA TYR A 147 -12.56 -49.16 7.92
C TYR A 147 -11.73 -49.63 6.70
N PRO A 148 -10.54 -50.24 6.88
CA PRO A 148 -9.98 -50.87 8.08
C PRO A 148 -9.43 -49.85 9.09
N ARG A 149 -9.55 -50.14 10.39
CA ARG A 149 -9.16 -49.23 11.48
C ARG A 149 -7.63 -49.12 11.63
N ASP A 150 -6.99 -48.34 10.78
CA ASP A 150 -5.57 -47.98 10.91
C ASP A 150 -5.44 -46.71 11.77
N GLN A 151 -5.46 -46.91 13.08
CA GLN A 151 -5.40 -45.82 14.06
C GLN A 151 -4.10 -45.00 13.93
N THR A 152 -3.01 -45.63 13.53
CA THR A 152 -1.72 -44.98 13.30
C THR A 152 -1.75 -44.03 12.11
N ALA A 153 -2.31 -44.47 10.97
CA ALA A 153 -2.46 -43.63 9.78
C ALA A 153 -3.33 -42.40 10.08
N ILE A 154 -4.47 -42.60 10.76
CA ILE A 154 -5.37 -41.52 11.16
C ILE A 154 -4.62 -40.51 12.04
N ASN A 155 -3.94 -40.96 13.09
CA ASN A 155 -3.24 -40.08 14.03
C ASN A 155 -2.12 -39.27 13.33
N CYS A 156 -1.34 -39.90 12.44
CA CYS A 156 -0.28 -39.22 11.69
C CYS A 156 -0.83 -38.17 10.71
N LEU A 157 -1.90 -38.49 9.98
CA LEU A 157 -2.52 -37.56 9.04
C LEU A 157 -3.27 -36.41 9.75
N LEU A 158 -3.90 -36.69 10.88
CA LEU A 158 -4.50 -35.66 11.74
C LEU A 158 -3.43 -34.77 12.39
N LEU A 159 -2.30 -35.33 12.81
CA LEU A 159 -1.18 -34.55 13.31
C LEU A 159 -0.62 -33.65 12.21
N PHE A 160 -0.42 -34.17 10.99
CA PHE A 160 -0.04 -33.36 9.84
C PHE A 160 -1.05 -32.23 9.62
N TRP A 161 -2.34 -32.54 9.58
CA TRP A 161 -3.40 -31.55 9.39
C TRP A 161 -3.39 -30.48 10.50
N ALA A 162 -3.31 -30.89 11.76
CA ALA A 162 -3.30 -29.97 12.91
C ALA A 162 -2.06 -29.07 12.87
N VAL A 163 -0.88 -29.65 12.62
CA VAL A 163 0.37 -28.91 12.43
C VAL A 163 0.23 -27.94 11.26
N PHE A 164 -0.26 -28.37 10.10
CA PHE A 164 -0.42 -27.52 8.92
C PHE A 164 -1.42 -26.37 9.12
N MET A 165 -2.51 -26.61 9.86
CA MET A 165 -3.55 -25.60 10.13
C MET A 165 -3.18 -24.63 11.27
N ILE A 166 -2.57 -25.13 12.35
CA ILE A 166 -2.18 -24.33 13.52
C ILE A 166 -0.91 -23.54 13.22
N LEU A 167 0.08 -24.20 12.63
CA LEU A 167 1.27 -23.52 12.14
C LEU A 167 0.85 -22.79 10.88
N ASN A 168 0.28 -21.61 11.05
CA ASN A 168 0.04 -20.65 9.99
C ASN A 168 1.36 -20.48 9.22
N VAL A 169 1.52 -21.25 8.13
CA VAL A 169 2.79 -21.50 7.43
C VAL A 169 3.54 -20.21 7.06
N PRO A 170 2.86 -19.11 6.68
CA PRO A 170 3.48 -17.81 6.49
C PRO A 170 4.34 -17.32 7.68
N THR A 171 3.94 -17.57 8.92
CA THR A 171 4.61 -17.06 10.13
C THR A 171 5.90 -17.79 10.45
N ILE A 172 5.92 -19.13 10.34
CA ILE A 172 7.13 -19.92 10.61
C ILE A 172 8.16 -19.76 9.50
N ALA A 173 7.70 -19.62 8.26
CA ALA A 173 8.62 -19.31 7.17
C ALA A 173 9.31 -17.96 7.38
N GLN A 174 8.66 -16.97 8.02
CA GLN A 174 9.30 -15.72 8.43
C GLN A 174 10.32 -15.94 9.56
N THR A 175 9.99 -16.76 10.57
CA THR A 175 10.88 -17.05 11.72
C THR A 175 12.08 -17.92 11.36
N ILE A 176 11.93 -18.88 10.44
CA ILE A 176 13.04 -19.69 9.93
C ILE A 176 13.86 -18.88 8.91
N ALA A 177 13.23 -18.00 8.14
CA ALA A 177 13.95 -17.09 7.25
C ALA A 177 14.83 -16.10 8.02
N SER A 178 14.38 -15.58 9.17
CA SER A 178 15.23 -14.72 10.01
C SER A 178 16.43 -15.47 10.61
N LEU A 179 16.37 -16.80 10.73
CA LEU A 179 17.47 -17.64 11.17
C LEU A 179 18.46 -18.01 10.03
N PHE A 180 18.00 -18.05 8.78
CA PHE A 180 18.82 -18.40 7.61
C PHE A 180 19.27 -17.19 6.76
N GLU A 181 18.73 -16.00 7.01
CA GLU A 181 19.32 -14.75 6.51
C GLU A 181 20.68 -14.56 7.20
N ARG A 182 21.72 -15.07 6.54
CA ARG A 182 23.12 -14.77 6.86
C ARG A 182 23.29 -13.26 6.71
N GLN A 183 23.12 -12.54 7.81
CA GLN A 183 23.38 -11.11 7.92
C GLN A 183 24.86 -10.88 7.61
N LYS A 184 25.19 -10.62 6.34
CA LYS A 184 26.30 -9.72 6.03
C LYS A 184 25.79 -8.33 6.34
N GLY A 185 26.02 -7.91 7.58
CA GLY A 185 25.53 -6.65 8.12
C GLY A 185 25.96 -5.46 7.28
N ILE A 186 24.97 -4.71 6.80
CA ILE A 186 25.13 -3.26 6.67
C ILE A 186 24.83 -2.73 8.08
N THR A 187 25.86 -2.27 8.77
CA THR A 187 25.87 -2.08 10.23
C THR A 187 24.95 -0.96 10.75
N GLU A 188 24.18 -0.28 9.90
CA GLU A 188 23.30 0.86 10.29
C GLU A 188 22.05 0.99 9.41
N ALA A 189 21.49 -0.13 8.92
CA ALA A 189 20.26 -0.06 8.13
C ALA A 189 19.06 0.34 9.02
N ALA A 190 18.49 1.51 8.75
CA ALA A 190 17.34 2.06 9.47
C ALA A 190 16.00 1.46 9.04
N GLY A 191 15.97 0.72 7.94
CA GLY A 191 14.77 0.15 7.34
C GLY A 191 15.02 -0.44 5.97
N TYR A 192 13.94 -0.72 5.24
CA TYR A 192 13.99 -1.22 3.87
C TYR A 192 12.81 -0.71 3.04
N ILE A 193 12.97 -0.71 1.72
CA ILE A 193 11.91 -0.34 0.77
C ILE A 193 10.86 -1.46 0.69
N THR A 194 9.59 -1.10 0.80
CA THR A 194 8.45 -2.03 0.63
C THR A 194 7.89 -2.02 -0.79
N GLY A 195 8.03 -0.90 -1.50
CA GLY A 195 7.60 -0.78 -2.89
C GLY A 195 7.81 0.62 -3.44
N ILE A 196 7.69 0.75 -4.77
CA ILE A 196 7.65 2.03 -5.48
C ILE A 196 6.19 2.37 -5.74
N GLU A 197 5.72 3.49 -5.21
CA GLU A 197 4.33 3.94 -5.32
C GLU A 197 4.13 4.88 -6.51
N SER A 198 5.14 5.70 -6.80
CA SER A 198 5.22 6.56 -7.99
C SER A 198 6.68 6.70 -8.40
N PRO A 199 7.00 7.23 -9.60
CA PRO A 199 8.38 7.31 -10.09
C PRO A 199 9.38 7.95 -9.13
N ARG A 200 8.93 8.91 -8.31
CA ARG A 200 9.74 9.60 -7.29
C ARG A 200 9.29 9.30 -5.86
N VAL A 201 8.41 8.33 -5.61
CA VAL A 201 7.93 8.02 -4.27
C VAL A 201 8.07 6.55 -3.96
N ALA A 202 8.83 6.24 -2.91
CA ALA A 202 9.00 4.90 -2.39
C ALA A 202 8.32 4.74 -1.02
N GLY A 203 7.57 3.66 -0.85
CA GLY A 203 7.09 3.20 0.44
C GLY A 203 8.21 2.48 1.19
N VAL A 204 8.34 2.75 2.48
CA VAL A 204 9.40 2.16 3.32
C VAL A 204 8.84 1.61 4.62
N GLN A 205 9.50 0.57 5.13
CA GLN A 205 9.33 0.10 6.50
C GLN A 205 10.58 0.45 7.29
N LEU A 206 10.38 1.14 8.40
CA LEU A 206 11.44 1.66 9.25
C LEU A 206 11.50 0.84 10.54
N ASP A 207 12.66 0.82 11.18
CA ASP A 207 12.77 0.24 12.52
C ASP A 207 11.94 1.07 13.51
N SER A 208 11.15 0.38 14.34
CA SER A 208 10.39 0.95 15.44
C SER A 208 11.27 1.48 16.58
N SER A 209 12.55 1.11 16.64
CA SER A 209 13.49 1.51 17.68
C SER A 209 13.89 3.00 17.63
N PHE A 210 13.74 3.66 16.47
CA PHE A 210 14.12 5.07 16.33
C PHE A 210 13.22 5.98 17.19
N ALA A 211 13.82 6.73 18.11
CA ALA A 211 13.11 7.76 18.86
C ALA A 211 13.10 9.10 18.08
N GLY A 212 11.96 9.79 18.06
CA GLY A 212 11.82 11.14 17.52
C GLY A 212 11.26 11.25 16.09
N PRO A 213 11.08 12.49 15.59
CA PRO A 213 10.55 12.76 14.26
C PRO A 213 11.58 12.40 13.18
N LEU A 214 11.16 11.61 12.20
CA LEU A 214 12.01 11.19 11.09
C LEU A 214 11.79 12.01 9.82
N VAL A 215 10.66 12.73 9.74
CA VAL A 215 10.33 13.59 8.59
C VAL A 215 11.43 14.65 8.41
N GLY A 216 11.83 14.86 7.15
CA GLY A 216 12.91 15.78 6.77
C GLY A 216 14.31 15.18 6.85
N ARG A 217 14.48 13.92 7.26
CA ARG A 217 15.79 13.25 7.19
C ARG A 217 16.14 12.88 5.75
N ALA A 218 17.39 13.14 5.38
CA ALA A 218 17.97 12.59 4.17
C ALA A 218 17.98 11.06 4.24
N VAL A 219 17.78 10.43 3.10
CA VAL A 219 17.68 8.98 2.96
C VAL A 219 18.60 8.55 1.83
N THR A 220 19.46 7.57 2.10
CA THR A 220 20.23 6.89 1.06
C THR A 220 19.74 5.45 0.93
N LEU A 221 19.35 5.08 -0.29
CA LEU A 221 18.97 3.73 -0.64
C LEU A 221 20.21 2.97 -1.10
N LYS A 222 20.55 1.88 -0.40
CA LYS A 222 21.71 1.05 -0.71
C LYS A 222 21.34 -0.42 -0.88
N THR A 223 22.04 -1.08 -1.79
CA THR A 223 22.18 -2.55 -1.79
C THR A 223 23.57 -2.93 -1.31
N ASN A 224 23.82 -4.23 -1.16
CA ASN A 224 25.16 -4.75 -0.85
C ASN A 224 26.24 -4.29 -1.84
N ASP A 225 25.84 -3.95 -3.06
CA ASP A 225 26.75 -3.64 -4.14
C ASP A 225 26.91 -2.12 -4.37
N GLY A 226 26.21 -1.26 -3.60
CA GLY A 226 26.38 0.20 -3.66
C GLY A 226 25.10 1.03 -3.50
N ASN A 227 25.25 2.34 -3.66
CA ASN A 227 24.15 3.31 -3.60
C ASN A 227 23.28 3.22 -4.85
N ILE A 228 21.96 3.32 -4.66
CA ILE A 228 20.97 3.22 -5.73
C ILE A 228 20.27 4.56 -5.95
N ALA A 229 19.86 5.24 -4.88
CA ALA A 229 19.14 6.49 -4.98
C ALA A 229 19.21 7.25 -3.67
N GLU A 230 18.93 8.55 -3.74
CA GLU A 230 18.84 9.44 -2.60
C GLU A 230 17.44 10.06 -2.53
N GLY A 231 17.06 10.49 -1.34
CA GLY A 231 15.76 11.11 -1.13
C GLY A 231 15.61 11.71 0.25
N VAL A 232 14.38 12.11 0.57
CA VAL A 232 14.01 12.67 1.87
C VAL A 232 12.76 11.98 2.37
N LEU A 233 12.76 11.57 3.63
CA LEU A 233 11.57 11.02 4.28
C LEU A 233 10.56 12.15 4.51
N PHE A 234 9.36 12.05 3.96
CA PHE A 234 8.32 13.08 4.09
C PHE A 234 7.07 12.61 4.83
N GLU A 235 6.88 11.29 4.98
CA GLU A 235 5.81 10.72 5.82
C GLU A 235 6.37 9.66 6.77
N ASP A 236 5.81 9.62 7.99
CA ASP A 236 6.16 8.67 9.05
C ASP A 236 4.92 8.38 9.92
N TYR A 237 4.52 7.11 9.99
CA TYR A 237 3.35 6.67 10.74
C TYR A 237 3.48 5.22 11.21
N ILE A 238 2.78 4.87 12.29
CA ILE A 238 2.80 3.51 12.86
C ILE A 238 1.47 2.83 12.60
N VAL A 239 1.50 1.63 12.02
CA VAL A 239 0.34 0.78 11.79
C VAL A 239 0.57 -0.57 12.46
N ARG A 240 -0.24 -0.90 13.47
CA ARG A 240 -0.14 -2.17 14.22
C ARG A 240 1.28 -2.45 14.75
N GLY A 241 1.94 -1.43 15.29
CA GLY A 241 3.30 -1.56 15.82
C GLY A 241 4.41 -1.56 14.77
N VAL A 242 4.09 -1.57 13.48
CA VAL A 242 5.07 -1.45 12.40
C VAL A 242 5.17 0.02 11.98
N ARG A 243 6.37 0.60 12.07
CA ARG A 243 6.63 1.95 11.57
C ARG A 243 6.83 1.93 10.06
N LYS A 244 6.03 2.72 9.36
CA LYS A 244 6.04 2.87 7.90
C LYS A 244 6.30 4.34 7.57
N GLY A 245 6.78 4.58 6.37
CA GLY A 245 6.97 5.93 5.87
C GLY A 245 6.99 5.98 4.35
N ARG A 246 7.12 7.20 3.83
CA ARG A 246 7.31 7.44 2.40
C ARG A 246 8.49 8.36 2.18
N VAL A 247 9.28 8.03 1.17
CA VAL A 247 10.49 8.75 0.77
C VAL A 247 10.25 9.37 -0.60
N GLY A 248 10.48 10.67 -0.72
CA GLY A 248 10.54 11.38 -1.99
C GLY A 248 11.96 11.26 -2.52
N LEU A 249 12.12 10.59 -3.65
CA LEU A 249 13.40 10.32 -4.30
C LEU A 249 13.84 11.56 -5.08
N THR A 250 15.02 12.05 -4.76
CA THR A 250 15.57 13.29 -5.32
C THR A 250 16.65 13.03 -6.35
N ASP A 251 17.40 11.94 -6.20
CA ASP A 251 18.46 11.56 -7.14
C ASP A 251 18.51 10.05 -7.36
N PHE A 252 18.87 9.66 -8.59
CA PHE A 252 18.89 8.27 -9.05
C PHE A 252 20.30 7.90 -9.49
N GLY A 253 20.89 6.96 -8.77
CA GLY A 253 22.19 6.40 -9.11
C GLY A 253 22.14 5.50 -10.35
N PRO A 254 23.32 5.14 -10.89
CA PRO A 254 23.43 4.38 -12.14
C PRO A 254 22.80 2.98 -12.10
N ARG A 255 22.52 2.47 -10.89
CA ARG A 255 21.98 1.13 -10.63
C ARG A 255 20.49 1.14 -10.29
N TRP A 256 19.80 2.26 -10.50
CA TRP A 256 18.35 2.35 -10.28
C TRP A 256 17.56 1.29 -11.06
N ASN A 257 18.03 0.90 -12.25
CA ASN A 257 17.40 -0.14 -13.05
C ASN A 257 17.40 -1.53 -12.38
N GLU A 258 18.27 -1.76 -11.38
CA GLU A 258 18.36 -3.03 -10.63
C GLU A 258 17.31 -3.13 -9.50
N VAL A 259 16.53 -2.08 -9.25
CA VAL A 259 15.49 -2.03 -8.20
C VAL A 259 14.39 -3.08 -8.42
N SER A 260 14.19 -3.51 -9.66
CA SER A 260 13.20 -4.54 -10.03
C SER A 260 13.64 -5.98 -9.69
N ALA A 261 14.90 -6.20 -9.31
CA ALA A 261 15.50 -7.52 -9.19
C ALA A 261 15.33 -8.18 -7.81
N ASP A 262 14.11 -8.28 -7.23
CA ASP A 262 13.79 -8.99 -5.96
C ASP A 262 14.86 -8.87 -4.84
N ARG A 263 15.53 -7.71 -4.79
CA ARG A 263 16.65 -7.42 -3.89
C ARG A 263 16.12 -6.54 -2.78
N ARG A 264 16.47 -6.89 -1.54
CA ARG A 264 16.19 -6.02 -0.40
C ARG A 264 17.03 -4.76 -0.50
N ILE A 265 16.37 -3.62 -0.68
CA ILE A 265 17.02 -2.31 -0.69
C ILE A 265 16.95 -1.76 0.72
N ASN A 266 18.12 -1.61 1.33
CA ASN A 266 18.26 -1.11 2.68
C ASN A 266 18.27 0.42 2.67
N LEU A 267 17.71 0.97 3.73
CA LEU A 267 17.57 2.40 3.93
C LEU A 267 18.57 2.85 5.00
N ILE A 268 19.35 3.88 4.69
CA ILE A 268 20.22 4.56 5.66
C ILE A 268 19.67 5.96 5.87
N LEU A 269 19.47 6.32 7.14
CA LEU A 269 19.01 7.65 7.53
C LEU A 269 20.22 8.57 7.72
N GLY A 270 20.20 9.71 7.02
CA GLY A 270 21.14 10.80 7.23
C GLY A 270 20.64 11.82 8.25
N SER A 271 21.22 13.02 8.17
CA SER A 271 20.84 14.18 8.99
C SER A 271 19.46 14.73 8.60
N VAL A 272 18.84 15.43 9.55
CA VAL A 272 17.63 16.22 9.30
C VAL A 272 18.02 17.46 8.48
N GLY A 273 17.29 17.73 7.40
CA GLY A 273 17.47 18.93 6.58
C GLY A 273 17.08 20.23 7.30
N PRO A 274 17.33 21.39 6.69
CA PRO A 274 16.95 22.67 7.25
C PRO A 274 15.42 22.79 7.36
N LYS A 275 14.93 23.46 8.40
CA LYS A 275 13.49 23.59 8.69
C LYS A 275 12.70 24.23 7.53
N ALA A 276 13.32 25.14 6.77
CA ALA A 276 12.71 25.79 5.61
C ALA A 276 12.52 24.87 4.38
N GLU A 277 13.19 23.71 4.37
CA GLU A 277 13.06 22.69 3.34
C GLU A 277 12.34 21.44 3.87
N MET A 278 11.76 21.52 5.06
CA MET A 278 11.08 20.38 5.67
C MET A 278 9.87 20.00 4.79
N PRO A 279 9.86 18.78 4.23
CA PRO A 279 8.85 18.41 3.29
C PRO A 279 7.52 18.17 4.01
N ILE A 280 6.45 18.73 3.45
CA ILE A 280 5.08 18.54 3.95
C ILE A 280 4.31 17.50 3.15
N GLY A 281 4.81 17.13 1.97
CA GLY A 281 4.15 16.23 1.04
C GLY A 281 4.90 16.16 -0.29
N VAL A 282 4.22 15.60 -1.29
CA VAL A 282 4.72 15.49 -2.67
C VAL A 282 3.62 15.88 -3.65
N VAL A 283 4.01 16.33 -4.85
CA VAL A 283 3.09 16.58 -5.97
C VAL A 283 2.32 15.31 -6.29
N SER A 284 0.99 15.35 -6.18
CA SER A 284 0.12 14.20 -6.33
C SER A 284 -0.72 14.25 -7.61
N VAL A 285 -1.43 13.15 -7.87
CA VAL A 285 -2.32 12.98 -9.01
C VAL A 285 -3.43 14.04 -8.99
N GLY A 286 -3.80 14.54 -10.17
CA GLY A 286 -4.79 15.60 -10.34
C GLY A 286 -4.20 17.01 -10.42
N SER A 287 -2.89 17.14 -10.27
CA SER A 287 -2.17 18.38 -10.59
C SER A 287 -2.25 18.70 -12.09
N SER A 288 -2.40 19.98 -12.41
CA SER A 288 -2.38 20.55 -13.75
C SER A 288 -1.51 21.81 -13.75
N ILE A 289 -1.38 22.50 -14.90
CA ILE A 289 -0.57 23.73 -14.99
C ILE A 289 -1.02 24.75 -13.94
N GLY A 290 -2.30 25.12 -13.91
CA GLY A 290 -2.83 26.13 -13.00
C GLY A 290 -3.11 25.66 -11.57
N LYS A 291 -2.97 24.36 -11.28
CA LYS A 291 -3.44 23.77 -10.02
C LYS A 291 -2.51 22.68 -9.53
N LEU A 292 -2.02 22.83 -8.31
CA LEU A 292 -1.24 21.83 -7.61
C LEU A 292 -2.14 21.02 -6.65
N MET A 293 -1.99 19.69 -6.70
CA MET A 293 -2.62 18.76 -5.77
C MET A 293 -1.54 18.07 -4.93
N PHE A 294 -1.79 17.92 -3.63
CA PHE A 294 -0.92 17.17 -2.73
C PHE A 294 -1.65 16.68 -1.49
N ASP A 295 -1.09 15.67 -0.84
CA ASP A 295 -1.63 15.12 0.41
C ASP A 295 -0.70 15.49 1.58
N VAL A 296 -1.29 15.80 2.73
CA VAL A 296 -0.56 16.05 3.98
C VAL A 296 -1.12 15.25 5.15
N ASP A 297 -0.28 15.10 6.17
CA ASP A 297 -0.69 14.55 7.46
C ASP A 297 -1.79 15.44 8.09
N PRO A 298 -2.90 14.87 8.59
CA PRO A 298 -3.97 15.64 9.23
C PRO A 298 -3.56 16.44 10.47
N ARG A 299 -2.40 16.14 11.06
CA ARG A 299 -1.85 16.85 12.22
C ARG A 299 -1.04 18.09 11.84
N LEU A 300 -0.79 18.30 10.55
CA LEU A 300 -0.08 19.48 10.06
C LEU A 300 -1.06 20.65 9.93
N ASP A 301 -0.80 21.75 10.64
CA ASP A 301 -1.56 22.99 10.51
C ASP A 301 -1.20 23.71 9.21
N LEU A 302 -2.14 23.67 8.25
CA LEU A 302 -2.12 24.43 7.00
C LEU A 302 -3.37 25.31 6.86
N HIS A 303 -3.20 26.51 6.35
CA HIS A 303 -4.28 27.49 6.20
C HIS A 303 -4.49 27.90 4.74
N ALA A 304 -5.73 28.26 4.42
CA ALA A 304 -6.04 28.92 3.14
C ALA A 304 -5.20 30.19 3.00
N GLY A 305 -4.70 30.43 1.79
CA GLY A 305 -3.81 31.55 1.49
C GLY A 305 -2.34 31.27 1.76
N GLU A 306 -1.94 30.21 2.49
CA GLU A 306 -0.52 29.87 2.63
C GLU A 306 0.11 29.51 1.28
N VAL A 307 1.38 29.89 1.13
CA VAL A 307 2.15 29.62 -0.09
C VAL A 307 3.03 28.39 0.12
N VAL A 308 2.89 27.44 -0.79
CA VAL A 308 3.77 26.27 -0.90
C VAL A 308 4.66 26.43 -2.13
N ARG A 309 5.82 25.79 -2.08
CA ARG A 309 6.79 25.79 -3.19
C ARG A 309 7.15 24.37 -3.60
N VAL A 310 7.46 24.24 -4.88
CA VAL A 310 7.95 23.01 -5.52
C VAL A 310 9.14 23.36 -6.40
N LYS A 311 10.16 22.50 -6.41
CA LYS A 311 11.30 22.66 -7.32
C LYS A 311 10.91 22.27 -8.75
N ILE A 312 11.34 23.07 -9.70
CA ILE A 312 11.15 22.85 -11.13
C ILE A 312 12.47 23.18 -11.81
N GLY A 313 13.24 22.14 -12.16
CA GLY A 313 14.63 22.33 -12.56
C GLY A 313 15.40 23.04 -11.45
N ASP A 314 16.04 24.16 -11.79
CA ASP A 314 16.82 24.97 -10.85
C ASP A 314 16.00 26.07 -10.16
N ALA A 315 14.73 26.26 -10.55
CA ALA A 315 13.85 27.29 -10.02
C ALA A 315 12.84 26.74 -9.00
N SER A 316 12.29 27.61 -8.16
CA SER A 316 11.12 27.31 -7.33
C SER A 316 9.87 27.93 -7.94
N SER A 317 8.84 27.10 -8.13
CA SER A 317 7.50 27.56 -8.47
C SER A 317 6.64 27.61 -7.21
N TYR A 318 5.85 28.68 -7.10
CA TYR A 318 5.02 28.97 -5.94
C TYR A 318 3.54 28.77 -6.26
N TYR A 319 2.81 28.24 -5.28
CA TYR A 319 1.38 27.97 -5.35
C TYR A 319 0.72 28.38 -4.05
N GLN A 320 -0.50 28.91 -4.12
CA GLN A 320 -1.27 29.34 -2.95
C GLN A 320 -2.39 28.37 -2.63
N ILE A 321 -2.50 27.93 -1.38
CA ILE A 321 -3.57 27.03 -0.93
C ILE A 321 -4.93 27.70 -1.09
N ILE A 322 -5.81 27.08 -1.87
CA ILE A 322 -7.19 27.57 -2.13
C ILE A 322 -8.25 26.72 -1.42
N GLY A 323 -7.92 25.49 -1.01
CA GLY A 323 -8.85 24.63 -0.30
C GLY A 323 -8.26 23.27 0.04
N ALA A 324 -8.92 22.55 0.94
CA ALA A 324 -8.53 21.21 1.35
C ALA A 324 -9.74 20.38 1.79
N ASN A 325 -9.63 19.06 1.69
CA ASN A 325 -10.64 18.11 2.14
C ASN A 325 -10.00 16.85 2.74
N ILE A 326 -10.63 16.29 3.77
CA ILE A 326 -10.16 15.04 4.41
C ILE A 326 -10.66 13.84 3.61
N GLY A 327 -9.77 12.92 3.30
CA GLY A 327 -10.07 11.63 2.68
C GLY A 327 -9.54 10.44 3.49
N ASN A 328 -10.07 9.26 3.21
CA ASN A 328 -9.66 8.00 3.83
C ASN A 328 -8.80 7.18 2.85
N THR A 329 -7.70 6.63 3.34
CA THR A 329 -6.84 5.69 2.62
C THR A 329 -6.82 4.36 3.36
N SER A 330 -7.09 3.25 2.65
CA SER A 330 -6.95 1.91 3.26
C SER A 330 -5.47 1.53 3.37
N LEU A 331 -5.05 1.13 4.57
CA LEU A 331 -3.68 0.69 4.84
C LEU A 331 -3.54 -0.85 4.81
N GLY A 332 -4.57 -1.55 4.31
CA GLY A 332 -4.66 -3.01 4.33
C GLY A 332 -5.12 -3.58 5.68
N GLU A 333 -5.56 -4.84 5.67
CA GLU A 333 -5.99 -5.60 6.85
C GLU A 333 -7.08 -4.92 7.73
N GLY A 334 -7.88 -4.04 7.13
CA GLY A 334 -8.94 -3.28 7.82
C GLY A 334 -8.46 -1.99 8.50
N ASN A 335 -7.18 -1.62 8.38
CA ASN A 335 -6.68 -0.35 8.89
C ASN A 335 -7.01 0.79 7.90
N ILE A 336 -7.31 1.97 8.44
CA ILE A 336 -7.63 3.19 7.68
C ILE A 336 -6.73 4.31 8.19
N ALA A 337 -6.13 5.07 7.28
CA ALA A 337 -5.51 6.36 7.56
C ALA A 337 -6.35 7.49 6.97
N GLN A 338 -6.34 8.63 7.62
CA GLN A 338 -6.87 9.87 7.06
C GLN A 338 -5.73 10.68 6.45
N LYS A 339 -6.01 11.34 5.33
CA LYS A 339 -5.12 12.31 4.70
C LYS A 339 -5.91 13.58 4.38
N VAL A 340 -5.24 14.72 4.41
CA VAL A 340 -5.81 15.98 3.94
C VAL A 340 -5.35 16.17 2.50
N HIS A 341 -6.29 16.14 1.56
CA HIS A 341 -6.07 16.43 0.16
C HIS A 341 -6.14 17.95 -0.02
N VAL A 342 -5.06 18.57 -0.48
CA VAL A 342 -4.92 20.02 -0.61
C VAL A 342 -4.89 20.40 -2.08
N ALA A 343 -5.60 21.48 -2.41
CA ALA A 343 -5.54 22.15 -3.70
C ALA A 343 -4.90 23.54 -3.54
N ALA A 344 -3.93 23.83 -4.40
CA ALA A 344 -3.29 25.14 -4.47
C ALA A 344 -3.30 25.69 -5.90
N GLY A 345 -3.62 26.99 -6.05
CA GLY A 345 -3.60 27.69 -7.34
C GLY A 345 -2.20 28.19 -7.67
N GLN A 346 -1.84 28.20 -8.95
CA GLN A 346 -0.52 28.68 -9.40
C GLN A 346 -0.35 30.18 -9.13
N LEU A 347 0.77 30.54 -8.50
CA LEU A 347 1.28 31.92 -8.53
C LEU A 347 2.30 32.06 -9.66
N GLY A 348 3.28 31.16 -9.72
CA GLY A 348 4.31 31.13 -10.76
C GLY A 348 5.73 31.08 -10.20
N ILE A 349 6.72 31.41 -11.02
CA ILE A 349 8.11 31.61 -10.62
C ILE A 349 8.29 33.07 -10.20
N TRP A 350 8.88 33.32 -9.04
CA TRP A 350 9.10 34.68 -8.57
C TRP A 350 10.25 35.36 -9.32
N ASN A 351 9.97 36.47 -10.00
CA ASN A 351 10.97 37.35 -10.58
C ASN A 351 11.28 38.49 -9.60
N SER A 352 12.45 38.44 -8.96
CA SER A 352 12.87 39.44 -7.97
C SER A 352 13.21 40.81 -8.56
N LYS A 353 13.51 40.91 -9.86
CA LYS A 353 13.82 42.17 -10.54
C LYS A 353 12.56 42.96 -10.84
N GLU A 354 11.51 42.26 -11.27
CA GLU A 354 10.22 42.86 -11.64
C GLU A 354 9.18 42.77 -10.53
N ALA A 355 9.52 42.12 -9.41
CA ALA A 355 8.65 41.95 -8.25
C ALA A 355 7.27 41.36 -8.59
N LEU A 356 7.26 40.38 -9.49
CA LEU A 356 6.06 39.71 -9.98
C LEU A 356 6.26 38.19 -10.09
N PHE A 357 5.15 37.45 -10.20
CA PHE A 357 5.19 36.04 -10.53
C PHE A 357 5.01 35.84 -12.03
N GLU A 358 5.92 35.09 -12.63
CA GLU A 358 5.83 34.66 -14.02
C GLU A 358 5.10 33.31 -14.07
N PRO A 359 4.00 33.19 -14.83
CA PRO A 359 3.28 31.93 -14.93
C PRO A 359 4.14 30.88 -15.63
N ILE A 360 3.99 29.64 -15.19
CA ILE A 360 4.57 28.47 -15.86
C ILE A 360 3.51 27.79 -16.72
N ASP A 361 3.95 27.20 -17.83
CA ASP A 361 3.12 26.54 -18.84
C ASP A 361 3.27 25.00 -18.85
N TRP A 362 3.95 24.44 -17.85
CA TRP A 362 4.07 23.00 -17.63
C TRP A 362 3.54 22.59 -16.25
N VAL A 363 3.30 21.29 -16.08
CA VAL A 363 2.80 20.71 -14.82
C VAL A 363 3.97 20.49 -13.85
N ALA A 364 3.78 20.77 -12.57
CA ALA A 364 4.76 20.46 -11.53
C ALA A 364 5.15 18.96 -11.57
N PRO A 365 6.44 18.61 -11.44
CA PRO A 365 6.88 17.22 -11.59
C PRO A 365 6.21 16.29 -10.57
N ALA A 366 5.65 15.17 -11.03
CA ALA A 366 4.97 14.22 -10.16
C ALA A 366 5.94 13.61 -9.13
N GLY A 367 5.52 13.57 -7.86
CA GLY A 367 6.32 13.08 -6.75
C GLY A 367 7.41 14.04 -6.26
N GLU A 368 7.50 15.25 -6.80
CA GLU A 368 8.43 16.27 -6.30
C GLU A 368 8.05 16.71 -4.88
N LEU A 369 9.04 16.96 -4.02
CA LEU A 369 8.83 17.36 -2.64
C LEU A 369 8.28 18.78 -2.54
N LEU A 370 7.40 18.98 -1.56
CA LEU A 370 6.75 20.25 -1.27
C LEU A 370 7.20 20.80 0.08
N ALA A 371 7.43 22.11 0.14
CA ALA A 371 7.70 22.82 1.38
C ALA A 371 6.81 24.07 1.50
N VAL A 372 6.50 24.48 2.73
CA VAL A 372 5.79 25.75 2.96
C VAL A 372 6.79 26.90 2.86
N SER A 373 6.43 27.93 2.11
CA SER A 373 7.23 29.15 1.96
C SER A 373 6.94 30.10 3.13
N ARG A 374 7.46 29.81 4.33
CA ARG A 374 7.32 30.69 5.51
C ARG A 374 8.61 31.49 5.73
N GLY A 375 8.50 32.81 5.70
CA GLY A 375 9.57 33.68 6.21
C GLY A 375 10.79 33.85 5.30
N GLU A 376 10.72 33.50 4.01
CA GLU A 376 11.76 33.93 3.07
C GLU A 376 11.73 35.46 2.96
N GLU A 377 12.85 36.13 3.20
CA GLU A 377 12.97 37.56 2.92
C GLU A 377 12.97 37.75 1.40
N VAL A 378 11.83 38.19 0.88
CA VAL A 378 11.71 38.55 -0.52
C VAL A 378 12.25 39.97 -0.69
N LYS A 379 13.54 40.08 -0.98
CA LYS A 379 14.17 41.37 -1.32
C LYS A 379 13.80 41.72 -2.75
N ALA A 380 12.74 42.51 -2.91
CA ALA A 380 12.34 43.10 -4.18
C ALA A 380 12.13 44.61 -4.00
N SER A 381 12.69 45.39 -4.92
CA SER A 381 12.40 46.82 -5.00
C SER A 381 11.14 47.02 -5.83
N ALA A 382 10.33 48.01 -5.48
CA ALA A 382 9.16 48.35 -6.27
C ALA A 382 9.60 48.72 -7.71
N PRO A 383 8.99 48.14 -8.75
CA PRO A 383 9.23 48.56 -10.13
C PRO A 383 8.92 50.05 -10.31
N SER A 384 9.60 50.71 -11.26
CA SER A 384 9.39 52.15 -11.51
C SER A 384 7.93 52.45 -11.85
N GLY A 385 7.32 53.42 -11.16
CA GLY A 385 5.91 53.79 -11.35
C GLY A 385 4.90 52.91 -10.61
N CYS A 386 5.36 51.89 -9.88
CA CYS A 386 4.51 51.02 -9.09
C CYS A 386 4.54 51.36 -7.59
N CYS A 387 3.41 51.16 -6.92
CA CYS A 387 3.25 51.30 -5.47
C CYS A 387 2.98 49.94 -4.84
N LEU A 388 3.53 49.73 -3.64
CA LEU A 388 3.23 48.57 -2.81
C LEU A 388 1.82 48.70 -2.23
N VAL A 389 0.98 47.69 -2.43
CA VAL A 389 -0.40 47.66 -1.92
C VAL A 389 -0.65 46.59 -0.86
N GLY A 390 0.27 45.65 -0.71
CA GLY A 390 0.18 44.60 0.30
C GLY A 390 1.16 43.47 0.02
N SER A 391 0.88 42.31 0.61
CA SER A 391 1.60 41.08 0.34
C SER A 391 0.63 39.94 0.00
N VAL A 392 1.14 38.93 -0.71
CA VAL A 392 0.39 37.69 -0.91
C VAL A 392 0.08 37.09 0.46
N PRO A 393 -1.19 36.70 0.74
CA PRO A 393 -1.61 36.20 2.04
C PRO A 393 -0.64 35.18 2.64
N ASN A 394 -0.40 35.27 3.95
CA ASN A 394 0.48 34.36 4.70
C ASN A 394 1.89 34.18 4.10
N SER A 395 2.41 35.20 3.41
CA SER A 395 3.73 35.19 2.82
C SER A 395 4.37 36.58 2.83
N ASN A 396 5.64 36.65 2.46
CA ASN A 396 6.39 37.90 2.36
C ASN A 396 6.49 38.42 0.91
N PHE A 397 5.76 37.84 -0.04
CA PHE A 397 5.80 38.30 -1.44
C PHE A 397 5.04 39.62 -1.59
N PRO A 398 5.70 40.72 -1.97
CA PRO A 398 5.04 42.01 -2.11
C PRO A 398 4.15 42.03 -3.36
N ILE A 399 2.99 42.70 -3.24
CA ILE A 399 2.08 42.97 -4.36
C ILE A 399 2.23 44.45 -4.72
N HIS A 400 2.62 44.69 -5.97
CA HIS A 400 2.74 46.02 -6.53
C HIS A 400 1.67 46.26 -7.60
N ILE A 401 1.18 47.50 -7.71
CA ILE A 401 0.33 47.94 -8.82
C ILE A 401 0.92 49.19 -9.46
N ASN A 402 0.67 49.40 -10.75
CA ASN A 402 1.01 50.67 -11.40
C ASN A 402 0.05 51.76 -10.88
N CYS A 403 0.60 52.78 -10.20
CA CYS A 403 -0.23 53.81 -9.55
C CYS A 403 -0.95 54.69 -10.56
N SER A 404 -0.34 54.97 -11.72
CA SER A 404 -0.98 55.76 -12.78
C SER A 404 -2.15 55.00 -13.38
N ASP A 405 -1.98 53.72 -13.66
CA ASP A 405 -3.02 52.89 -14.27
C ASP A 405 -4.21 52.71 -13.31
N ALA A 406 -3.92 52.51 -12.03
CA ALA A 406 -4.96 52.39 -11.00
C ALA A 406 -5.86 53.65 -10.91
N VAL A 407 -5.33 54.83 -11.17
CA VAL A 407 -6.09 56.09 -11.16
C VAL A 407 -6.77 56.36 -12.51
N THR A 408 -6.11 56.04 -13.62
CA THR A 408 -6.54 56.43 -14.98
C THR A 408 -7.49 55.43 -15.65
N HIS A 409 -7.46 54.15 -15.28
CA HIS A 409 -8.21 53.08 -15.94
C HIS A 409 -9.40 52.55 -15.13
N ASN A 410 -10.02 53.38 -14.28
CA ASN A 410 -11.17 53.05 -13.42
C ASN A 410 -10.96 51.79 -12.54
N THR A 411 -10.41 51.98 -11.35
CA THR A 411 -10.28 50.90 -10.35
C THR A 411 -11.57 50.73 -9.55
N ALA A 412 -12.05 49.48 -9.44
CA ALA A 412 -13.15 49.10 -8.55
C ALA A 412 -12.61 48.32 -7.35
N ILE A 413 -12.86 48.83 -6.13
CA ILE A 413 -12.58 48.12 -4.87
C ILE A 413 -13.90 47.54 -4.37
N ILE A 414 -13.98 46.21 -4.27
CA ILE A 414 -15.21 45.50 -3.87
C ILE A 414 -14.92 44.71 -2.60
N GLY A 415 -15.75 44.89 -1.58
CA GLY A 415 -15.65 44.19 -0.31
C GLY A 415 -16.99 44.12 0.40
N VAL A 416 -17.10 43.19 1.35
CA VAL A 416 -18.24 43.13 2.28
C VAL A 416 -17.98 44.03 3.48
N THR A 417 -19.02 44.64 4.04
CA THR A 417 -18.99 45.80 4.96
C THR A 417 -18.27 45.60 6.31
N VAL A 418 -17.59 44.47 6.54
CA VAL A 418 -16.89 44.12 7.80
C VAL A 418 -15.47 43.58 7.56
N ALA A 419 -14.91 43.76 6.36
CA ALA A 419 -13.57 43.22 6.04
C ALA A 419 -12.40 44.03 6.64
N GLU A 420 -12.62 45.28 7.07
CA GLU A 420 -11.51 46.24 7.31
C GLU A 420 -11.29 46.65 8.78
N ASN A 421 -11.80 45.91 9.78
CA ASN A 421 -11.60 46.32 11.17
C ASN A 421 -11.46 45.17 12.20
N ARG A 422 -10.34 44.44 12.13
CA ARG A 422 -9.83 43.66 13.27
C ARG A 422 -8.37 43.99 13.55
N THR A 423 -8.14 45.15 14.15
CA THR A 423 -7.14 45.25 15.22
C THR A 423 -7.71 44.50 16.43
N SER A 424 -7.06 43.41 16.82
CA SER A 424 -7.32 42.68 18.06
C SER A 424 -7.40 43.61 19.27
N PRO A 425 -8.21 43.24 20.27
CA PRO A 425 -7.60 42.84 21.53
C PRO A 425 -8.16 41.49 22.03
N PHE A 426 -7.25 40.69 22.59
CA PHE A 426 -7.43 39.71 23.68
C PHE A 426 -8.83 39.09 23.91
N ILE A 427 -8.91 37.76 23.79
CA ILE A 427 -8.88 36.77 24.89
C ILE A 427 -8.41 35.43 24.32
#